data_AF-A0A0F6W603-F1
#
_entry.id   AF-A0A0F6W603-F1
#
_cell.length_a   1.000
_cell.length_b   1.000
_cell.length_c   1.000
_cell.angle_alpha   90.00
_cell.angle_beta   90.00
_cell.angle_gamma   90.00
#
_symmetry.space_group_name_H-M   'P 1'
#
loop_
_entity.id
_entity.type
_entity.pdbx_description
1 polymer ?
#
loop_
_entity_poly.entity_id
_entity_poly.type
_entity_poly.pdbx_seq_one_letter_code
_entity_poly.pdbx_strand_id
1 'polypeptide(L)'
;MGGKAVATCVVIAAIVTIAAAERASAQEARALGVPVAPIAMIGEVAPGVARTRVHVTSSERGLVLYRVTRDVRAWEPPEDGDFERVCDAPCDIDVAPGAHRLTLGRGEDPPDPSYRALDIAQPAELELRYDDRRDVRTAGWITLGVGLDAGSLVLAGAMMAGQDEALATSLVVTGTIVMSVGVLVGLSLACLGDASDLRVRF
;
A
#
# COMPACT_ATOMS: atom_id res chain seq x y z
N MET A 1 15.77 0.90 5.89
CA MET A 1 16.02 -0.31 5.07
C MET A 1 14.94 -1.42 5.22
N GLY A 2 13.70 -1.16 5.66
CA GLY A 2 12.77 -2.23 6.09
C GLY A 2 11.45 -2.41 5.33
N GLY A 3 11.18 -1.73 4.21
CA GLY A 3 9.83 -1.67 3.63
C GLY A 3 9.50 -2.66 2.50
N LYS A 4 10.51 -3.30 1.87
CA LYS A 4 10.29 -4.17 0.69
C LYS A 4 9.67 -5.54 1.02
N ALA A 5 9.58 -5.93 2.29
CA ALA A 5 9.12 -7.26 2.69
C ALA A 5 7.59 -7.41 2.72
N VAL A 6 6.85 -6.31 2.84
CA VAL A 6 5.43 -6.34 3.20
C VAL A 6 4.50 -6.52 1.99
N ALA A 7 4.80 -5.88 0.85
CA ALA A 7 4.02 -6.05 -0.38
C ALA A 7 4.27 -7.41 -1.06
N THR A 8 5.36 -8.10 -0.73
CA THR A 8 5.71 -9.42 -1.27
C THR A 8 4.94 -10.57 -0.60
N CYS A 9 4.52 -10.42 0.65
CA CYS A 9 4.03 -11.55 1.44
C CYS A 9 2.58 -11.97 1.15
N VAL A 10 1.63 -11.05 1.02
CA VAL A 10 0.21 -11.40 0.79
C VAL A 10 -0.08 -11.57 -0.70
N VAL A 11 0.67 -10.86 -1.55
CA VAL A 11 0.49 -10.86 -2.99
C VAL A 11 1.06 -12.12 -3.65
N ILE A 12 2.19 -12.69 -3.21
CA ILE A 12 2.69 -13.95 -3.81
C ILE A 12 1.73 -15.12 -3.54
N ALA A 13 1.20 -15.25 -2.33
CA ALA A 13 0.35 -16.37 -1.98
C ALA A 13 -1.00 -16.34 -2.73
N ALA A 14 -1.61 -15.16 -2.87
CA ALA A 14 -2.88 -14.99 -3.59
C ALA A 14 -2.69 -14.90 -5.12
N ILE A 15 -1.62 -14.29 -5.63
CA ILE A 15 -1.33 -14.25 -7.08
C ILE A 15 -0.95 -15.64 -7.61
N VAL A 16 -0.24 -16.50 -6.86
CA VAL A 16 0.04 -17.87 -7.35
C VAL A 16 -1.24 -18.68 -7.56
N THR A 17 -2.27 -18.47 -6.74
CA THR A 17 -3.56 -19.16 -6.89
C THR A 17 -4.47 -18.51 -7.92
N ILE A 18 -4.46 -17.17 -8.06
CA ILE A 18 -5.33 -16.44 -9.01
C ILE A 18 -4.71 -16.38 -10.43
N ALA A 19 -3.39 -16.24 -10.57
CA ALA A 19 -2.72 -16.22 -11.88
C ALA A 19 -2.74 -17.59 -12.59
N ALA A 20 -2.92 -18.70 -11.85
CA ALA A 20 -3.20 -20.00 -12.45
C ALA A 20 -4.61 -20.06 -13.08
N ALA A 21 -5.56 -19.25 -12.59
CA ALA A 21 -6.92 -19.17 -13.11
C ALA A 21 -7.07 -18.16 -14.27
N GLU A 22 -6.34 -17.03 -14.27
CA GLU A 22 -6.43 -15.99 -15.30
C GLU A 22 -5.65 -16.27 -16.60
N ARG A 23 -4.62 -17.13 -16.55
CA ARG A 23 -3.91 -17.56 -17.79
C ARG A 23 -4.82 -18.32 -18.76
N ALA A 24 -5.91 -18.91 -18.27
CA ALA A 24 -6.90 -19.58 -19.11
C ALA A 24 -7.80 -18.59 -19.88
N SER A 25 -8.07 -17.39 -19.35
CA SER A 25 -9.02 -16.43 -19.93
C SER A 25 -8.37 -15.34 -20.79
N ALA A 26 -7.14 -14.90 -20.47
CA ALA A 26 -6.43 -13.89 -21.26
C ALA A 26 -5.95 -14.40 -22.64
N GLN A 27 -5.82 -15.73 -22.81
CA GLN A 27 -5.44 -16.33 -24.08
C GLN A 27 -6.59 -16.29 -25.11
N GLU A 28 -7.85 -16.23 -24.66
CA GLU A 28 -9.04 -16.15 -25.50
C GLU A 28 -9.29 -14.71 -26.04
N ALA A 29 -8.98 -13.69 -25.23
CA ALA A 29 -9.17 -12.29 -25.62
C ALA A 29 -8.16 -11.78 -26.68
N ARG A 30 -6.94 -12.34 -26.72
CA ARG A 30 -5.95 -11.99 -27.76
C ARG A 30 -6.30 -12.53 -29.16
N ALA A 31 -7.21 -13.50 -29.25
CA ALA A 31 -7.69 -13.99 -30.54
C ALA A 31 -8.61 -12.99 -31.27
N LEU A 32 -9.13 -11.95 -30.58
CA LEU A 32 -10.15 -11.05 -31.11
C LEU A 32 -9.61 -9.77 -31.80
N GLY A 33 -8.29 -9.56 -31.87
CA GLY A 33 -7.68 -8.60 -32.82
C GLY A 33 -8.14 -7.14 -32.73
N VAL A 34 -8.49 -6.62 -31.55
CA VAL A 34 -8.97 -5.23 -31.40
C VAL A 34 -7.82 -4.23 -31.61
N PRO A 35 -7.90 -3.29 -32.58
CA PRO A 35 -6.87 -2.27 -32.79
C PRO A 35 -6.92 -1.20 -31.69
N VAL A 36 -5.81 -1.01 -30.99
CA VAL A 36 -5.64 0.06 -29.99
C VAL A 36 -5.31 1.36 -30.73
N ALA A 37 -6.22 2.34 -30.69
CA ALA A 37 -5.96 3.66 -31.25
C ALA A 37 -4.90 4.41 -30.42
N PRO A 38 -3.94 5.10 -31.06
CA PRO A 38 -2.92 5.86 -30.34
C PRO A 38 -3.54 7.00 -29.52
N ILE A 39 -3.16 7.07 -28.25
CA ILE A 39 -3.55 8.15 -27.34
C ILE A 39 -2.86 9.44 -27.81
N ALA A 40 -3.65 10.46 -28.12
CA ALA A 40 -3.14 11.78 -28.51
C ALA A 40 -2.32 12.37 -27.35
N MET A 41 -1.05 12.68 -27.62
CA MET A 41 -0.14 13.27 -26.65
C MET A 41 -0.58 14.68 -26.26
N ILE A 42 -0.52 14.96 -24.95
CA ILE A 42 -0.94 16.20 -24.30
C ILE A 42 -0.10 17.37 -24.82
N GLY A 43 -0.78 18.42 -25.32
CA GLY A 43 -0.17 19.63 -25.82
C GLY A 43 0.51 20.45 -24.71
N GLU A 44 1.61 21.10 -25.08
CA GLU A 44 2.39 22.03 -24.28
C GLU A 44 1.50 23.17 -23.74
N VAL A 45 1.53 23.37 -22.42
CA VAL A 45 0.69 24.36 -21.73
C VAL A 45 1.14 25.77 -22.13
N ALA A 46 0.26 26.54 -22.77
CA ALA A 46 0.55 27.90 -23.20
C ALA A 46 0.90 28.82 -22.01
N PRO A 47 1.93 29.67 -22.10
CA PRO A 47 2.27 30.63 -21.06
C PRO A 47 1.14 31.66 -20.86
N GLY A 48 0.70 31.87 -19.61
CA GLY A 48 -0.37 32.81 -19.24
C GLY A 48 -1.55 32.21 -18.49
N VAL A 49 -1.52 30.91 -18.16
CA VAL A 49 -2.61 30.27 -17.39
C VAL A 49 -2.69 30.88 -15.98
N ALA A 50 -3.87 31.37 -15.63
CA ALA A 50 -4.17 31.87 -14.29
C ALA A 50 -3.84 30.79 -13.25
N ARG A 51 -3.01 31.11 -12.26
CA ARG A 51 -2.69 30.19 -11.15
C ARG A 51 -3.78 30.26 -10.10
N THR A 52 -4.05 29.11 -9.50
CA THR A 52 -5.04 28.93 -8.45
C THR A 52 -4.31 28.74 -7.12
N ARG A 53 -4.69 29.53 -6.12
CA ARG A 53 -4.15 29.39 -4.76
C ARG A 53 -4.80 28.20 -4.07
N VAL A 54 -3.98 27.36 -3.47
CA VAL A 54 -4.40 26.20 -2.68
C VAL A 54 -3.79 26.30 -1.30
N HIS A 55 -4.65 26.27 -0.29
CA HIS A 55 -4.23 26.28 1.11
C HIS A 55 -4.10 24.83 1.59
N VAL A 56 -2.89 24.42 1.98
CA VAL A 56 -2.62 23.05 2.42
C VAL A 56 -2.54 23.05 3.94
N THR A 57 -3.42 22.28 4.58
CA THR A 57 -3.52 22.16 6.04
C THR A 57 -3.25 20.73 6.48
N SER A 58 -2.72 20.56 7.69
CA SER A 58 -2.64 19.26 8.34
C SER A 58 -2.84 19.39 9.84
N SER A 59 -3.54 18.43 10.43
CA SER A 59 -3.62 18.25 11.88
C SER A 59 -2.36 17.64 12.47
N GLU A 60 -1.51 17.02 11.65
CA GLU A 60 -0.28 16.36 12.05
C GLU A 60 0.95 17.20 11.70
N ARG A 61 2.00 17.10 12.53
CA ARG A 61 3.25 17.81 12.27
C ARG A 61 4.14 17.03 11.31
N GLY A 62 4.85 17.75 10.45
CA GLY A 62 5.87 17.18 9.58
C GLY A 62 5.32 16.41 8.37
N LEU A 63 4.06 16.62 7.99
CA LEU A 63 3.56 16.13 6.70
C LEU A 63 4.06 17.03 5.57
N VAL A 64 4.48 16.38 4.50
CA VAL A 64 5.08 17.00 3.33
C VAL A 64 4.25 16.62 2.12
N LEU A 65 3.84 17.61 1.33
CA LEU A 65 3.14 17.40 0.07
C LEU A 65 4.15 17.19 -1.05
N TYR A 66 3.98 16.11 -1.81
CA TYR A 66 4.78 15.80 -2.99
C TYR A 66 3.92 15.77 -4.24
N ARG A 67 4.53 16.18 -5.36
CA ARG A 67 3.99 16.02 -6.70
C ARG A 67 4.69 14.85 -7.36
N VAL A 68 3.90 13.97 -7.98
CA VAL A 68 4.42 12.84 -8.74
C VAL A 68 4.79 13.31 -10.15
N THR A 69 6.07 13.20 -10.51
CA THR A 69 6.61 13.70 -11.79
C THR A 69 6.59 12.62 -12.88
N ARG A 70 6.67 11.34 -12.49
CA ARG A 70 6.69 10.17 -13.38
C ARG A 70 5.58 9.18 -13.04
N ASP A 71 5.24 8.30 -13.99
CA ASP A 71 4.36 7.17 -13.67
C ASP A 71 5.09 6.20 -12.73
N VAL A 72 4.85 6.33 -11.44
CA VAL A 72 5.35 5.41 -10.42
C VAL A 72 4.31 4.33 -10.18
N ARG A 73 4.70 3.08 -10.31
CA ARG A 73 3.83 1.96 -9.91
C ARG A 73 3.91 1.78 -8.40
N ALA A 74 2.78 1.51 -7.77
CA ALA A 74 2.69 1.36 -6.31
C ALA A 74 3.61 0.27 -5.72
N TRP A 75 4.06 -0.69 -6.55
CA TRP A 75 4.96 -1.77 -6.14
C TRP A 75 6.44 -1.51 -6.45
N GLU A 76 6.77 -0.45 -7.18
CA GLU A 76 8.15 -0.09 -7.48
C GLU A 76 8.70 0.78 -6.33
N PRO A 77 9.96 0.56 -5.94
CA PRO A 77 10.60 1.46 -4.99
C PRO A 77 10.70 2.86 -5.62
N PRO A 78 10.44 3.93 -4.86
CA PRO A 78 10.60 5.28 -5.36
C PRO A 78 12.07 5.51 -5.74
N GLU A 79 12.31 6.09 -6.93
CA GLU A 79 13.63 6.54 -7.36
C GLU A 79 13.78 8.05 -7.16
N ASP A 80 15.03 8.51 -7.12
CA ASP A 80 15.33 9.94 -7.01
C ASP A 80 14.75 10.68 -8.23
N GLY A 81 13.90 11.68 -7.95
CA GLY A 81 13.26 12.51 -8.98
C GLY A 81 11.87 12.06 -9.41
N ASP A 82 11.36 10.92 -8.93
CA ASP A 82 9.96 10.49 -9.14
C ASP A 82 8.95 11.39 -8.41
N PHE A 83 9.43 12.04 -7.35
CA PHE A 83 8.64 12.90 -6.48
C PHE A 83 9.32 14.26 -6.34
N GLU A 84 8.56 15.32 -6.57
CA GLU A 84 8.97 16.69 -6.33
C GLU A 84 8.32 17.19 -5.04
N ARG A 85 9.15 17.63 -4.09
CA ARG A 85 8.66 18.22 -2.84
C ARG A 85 8.02 19.57 -3.13
N VAL A 86 6.75 19.73 -2.76
CA VAL A 86 5.98 20.95 -3.02
C VAL A 86 6.08 21.89 -1.82
N CYS A 87 5.62 21.45 -0.64
CA CYS A 87 5.73 22.22 0.60
C CYS A 87 5.50 21.35 1.85
N ASP A 88 5.90 21.89 3.00
CA ASP A 88 5.59 21.36 4.33
C ASP A 88 4.29 21.96 4.85
N ALA A 89 3.33 21.13 5.23
CA ALA A 89 2.05 21.61 5.74
C ALA A 89 2.20 22.15 7.19
N PRO A 90 1.55 23.28 7.54
CA PRO A 90 0.66 24.08 6.69
C PRO A 90 1.39 25.04 5.74
N CYS A 91 0.90 25.19 4.51
CA CYS A 91 1.50 26.04 3.46
C CYS A 91 0.44 26.56 2.47
N ASP A 92 0.75 27.67 1.79
CA ASP A 92 0.00 28.16 0.64
C ASP A 92 0.81 27.93 -0.64
N ILE A 93 0.18 27.37 -1.67
CA ILE A 93 0.81 27.11 -2.97
C ILE A 93 -0.03 27.66 -4.11
N ASP A 94 0.64 28.15 -5.15
CA ASP A 94 -0.02 28.58 -6.39
C ASP A 94 0.19 27.49 -7.45
N VAL A 95 -0.87 26.76 -7.80
CA VAL A 95 -0.85 25.66 -8.77
C VAL A 95 -1.57 26.05 -10.05
N ALA A 96 -1.08 25.55 -11.19
CA ALA A 96 -1.82 25.69 -12.45
C ALA A 96 -3.13 24.87 -12.36
N PRO A 97 -4.23 25.33 -12.97
CA PRO A 97 -5.47 24.57 -12.98
C PRO A 97 -5.32 23.26 -13.77
N GLY A 98 -6.02 22.21 -13.32
CA GLY A 98 -6.06 20.90 -13.98
C GLY A 98 -5.72 19.72 -13.08
N ALA A 99 -5.47 18.56 -13.70
CA ALA A 99 -5.17 17.32 -13.01
C ALA A 99 -3.73 17.27 -12.49
N HIS A 100 -3.57 17.12 -11.18
CA HIS A 100 -2.29 16.92 -10.50
C HIS A 100 -2.26 15.55 -9.84
N ARG A 101 -1.10 14.89 -9.88
CA ARG A 101 -0.85 13.67 -9.11
C ARG A 101 -0.10 14.05 -7.86
N LEU A 102 -0.77 13.96 -6.73
CA LEU A 102 -0.25 14.36 -5.43
C LEU A 102 -0.12 13.13 -4.53
N THR A 103 0.93 13.13 -3.72
CA THR A 103 1.14 12.15 -2.66
C THR A 103 1.68 12.84 -1.40
N LEU A 104 1.75 12.08 -0.31
CA LEU A 104 2.10 12.53 1.02
C LEU A 104 3.33 11.78 1.53
N GLY A 105 4.20 12.50 2.23
CA GLY A 105 5.30 11.92 2.99
C GLY A 105 5.39 12.55 4.37
N ARG A 106 6.29 12.02 5.20
CA ARG A 106 6.49 12.48 6.58
C ARG A 106 7.96 12.80 6.83
N GLY A 107 8.28 14.08 6.99
CA GLY A 107 9.65 14.56 7.17
C GLY A 107 10.57 14.07 6.05
N GLU A 108 11.58 13.29 6.43
CA GLU A 108 12.58 12.69 5.52
C GLU A 108 12.24 11.24 5.12
N ASP A 109 11.12 10.68 5.62
CA ASP A 109 10.68 9.35 5.21
C ASP A 109 10.28 9.39 3.71
N PRO A 110 10.56 8.32 2.94
CA PRO A 110 10.14 8.24 1.55
C PRO A 110 8.63 8.48 1.39
N PRO A 111 8.21 9.21 0.33
CA PRO A 111 6.79 9.48 0.09
C PRO A 111 6.02 8.18 -0.17
N ASP A 112 4.73 8.20 0.15
CA ASP A 112 3.82 7.10 -0.14
C ASP A 112 3.74 6.91 -1.67
N PRO A 113 4.01 5.71 -2.21
CA PRO A 113 3.93 5.47 -3.64
C PRO A 113 2.47 5.50 -4.14
N SER A 114 1.48 5.42 -3.25
CA SER A 114 0.08 5.64 -3.60
C SER A 114 -0.18 7.13 -3.79
N TYR A 115 -0.60 7.50 -5.00
CA TYR A 115 -0.92 8.88 -5.35
C TYR A 115 -2.42 9.03 -5.63
N ARG A 116 -2.95 10.24 -5.46
CA ARG A 116 -4.28 10.61 -5.92
C ARG A 116 -4.19 11.61 -7.07
N ALA A 117 -4.90 11.32 -8.14
CA ALA A 117 -5.16 12.29 -9.20
C ALA A 117 -6.26 13.24 -8.71
N LEU A 118 -5.93 14.52 -8.61
CA LEU A 118 -6.84 15.56 -8.18
C LEU A 118 -6.94 16.63 -9.26
N ASP A 119 -8.16 16.97 -9.66
CA ASP A 119 -8.43 18.09 -10.56
C ASP A 119 -8.66 19.37 -9.75
N ILE A 120 -7.76 20.33 -9.89
CA ILE A 120 -7.81 21.61 -9.18
C ILE A 120 -8.19 22.69 -10.19
N ALA A 121 -9.47 23.06 -10.25
CA ALA A 121 -9.95 24.10 -11.17
C ALA A 121 -10.10 25.48 -10.51
N GLN A 122 -10.27 25.53 -9.19
CA GLN A 122 -10.59 26.73 -8.42
C GLN A 122 -9.89 26.72 -7.06
N PRO A 123 -9.78 27.88 -6.36
CA PRO A 123 -9.15 27.93 -5.06
C PRO A 123 -9.76 26.91 -4.11
N ALA A 124 -8.91 26.19 -3.37
CA ALA A 124 -9.32 25.06 -2.54
C ALA A 124 -8.42 24.93 -1.31
N GLU A 125 -8.95 24.29 -0.29
CA GLU A 125 -8.20 23.82 0.87
C GLU A 125 -7.94 22.32 0.74
N LEU A 126 -6.67 21.92 0.91
CA LEU A 126 -6.22 20.54 0.95
C LEU A 126 -5.90 20.13 2.38
N GLU A 127 -6.77 19.32 2.99
CA GLU A 127 -6.53 18.74 4.32
C GLU A 127 -5.76 17.43 4.15
N LEU A 128 -4.55 17.38 4.71
CA LEU A 128 -3.66 16.22 4.72
C LEU A 128 -3.84 15.42 6.02
N ARG A 129 -4.14 14.13 5.89
CA ARG A 129 -4.27 13.18 6.99
C ARG A 129 -3.39 11.95 6.77
N TYR A 130 -2.71 11.51 7.81
CA TYR A 130 -1.85 10.33 7.77
C TYR A 130 -2.19 9.39 8.94
N ASP A 131 -2.64 8.19 8.62
CA ASP A 131 -2.90 7.14 9.60
C ASP A 131 -1.65 6.27 9.78
N ASP A 132 -0.91 6.54 10.86
CA ASP A 132 0.28 5.77 11.22
C ASP A 132 -0.11 4.41 11.80
N ARG A 133 0.27 3.34 11.09
CA ARG A 133 -0.05 1.96 11.47
C ARG A 133 1.20 1.19 11.91
N ARG A 134 2.28 1.87 12.29
CA ARG A 134 3.51 1.26 12.84
C ARG A 134 3.20 0.36 14.04
N ASP A 135 2.32 0.80 14.94
CA ASP A 135 1.95 0.02 16.13
C ASP A 135 1.16 -1.25 15.76
N VAL A 136 0.23 -1.14 14.80
CA VAL A 136 -0.53 -2.28 14.29
C VAL A 136 0.37 -3.30 13.62
N ARG A 137 1.35 -2.85 12.82
CA ARG A 137 2.36 -3.73 12.20
C ARG A 137 3.20 -4.45 13.25
N THR A 138 3.61 -3.73 14.30
CA THR A 138 4.39 -4.30 15.41
C THR A 138 3.57 -5.37 16.14
N ALA A 139 2.30 -5.10 16.43
CA ALA A 139 1.39 -6.08 17.00
C ALA A 139 1.20 -7.31 16.09
N GLY A 140 1.17 -7.10 14.77
CA GLY A 140 1.12 -8.18 13.78
C GLY A 140 2.33 -9.11 13.84
N TRP A 141 3.54 -8.55 13.91
CA TRP A 141 4.77 -9.35 14.06
C TRP A 141 4.80 -10.16 15.35
N ILE A 142 4.37 -9.56 16.47
CA ILE A 142 4.28 -10.25 17.76
C ILE A 142 3.24 -11.38 17.67
N THR A 143 2.06 -11.11 17.11
CA THR A 143 0.98 -12.10 16.95
C THR A 143 1.44 -13.27 16.08
N LEU A 144 2.17 -12.99 15.00
CA LEU A 144 2.75 -14.01 14.12
C LEU A 144 3.75 -14.89 14.88
N GLY A 145 4.66 -14.30 15.65
CA GLY A 145 5.65 -15.03 16.46
C GLY A 145 4.98 -15.92 17.49
N VAL A 146 4.06 -15.37 18.29
CA VAL A 146 3.32 -16.12 19.32
C VAL A 146 2.50 -17.27 18.71
N GLY A 147 1.86 -17.04 17.56
CA GLY A 147 1.09 -18.08 16.86
C GLY A 147 1.96 -19.24 16.38
N LEU A 148 3.14 -18.94 15.82
CA LEU A 148 4.11 -19.94 15.38
C LEU A 148 4.66 -20.75 16.56
N ASP A 149 5.06 -20.07 17.64
CA ASP A 149 5.64 -20.72 18.82
C ASP A 149 4.59 -21.60 19.53
N ALA A 150 3.38 -21.08 19.74
CA ALA A 150 2.30 -21.84 20.37
C ALA A 150 1.90 -23.08 19.55
N GLY A 151 1.75 -22.93 18.22
CA GLY A 151 1.46 -24.06 17.33
C GLY A 151 2.57 -25.12 17.35
N SER A 152 3.83 -24.68 17.33
CA SER A 152 5.01 -25.56 17.38
C SER A 152 5.11 -26.33 18.70
N LEU A 153 4.80 -25.69 19.83
CA LEU A 153 4.78 -26.34 21.14
C LEU A 153 3.71 -27.44 21.22
N VAL A 154 2.51 -27.19 20.67
CA VAL A 154 1.44 -28.20 20.62
C VAL A 154 1.83 -29.38 19.73
N LEU A 155 2.45 -29.11 18.57
CA LEU A 155 2.97 -30.15 17.68
C LEU A 155 4.10 -30.97 18.33
N ALA A 156 4.99 -30.33 19.07
CA ALA A 156 6.02 -31.03 19.86
C ALA A 156 5.39 -31.94 20.93
N GLY A 157 4.31 -31.47 21.58
CA GLY A 157 3.51 -32.28 22.49
C GLY A 157 2.93 -33.54 21.84
N ALA A 158 2.49 -33.45 20.58
CA ALA A 158 2.03 -34.61 19.81
C ALA A 158 3.13 -35.66 19.61
N MET A 159 4.38 -35.24 19.39
CA MET A 159 5.52 -36.17 19.27
C MET A 159 5.86 -36.86 20.60
N MET A 160 5.56 -36.22 21.73
CA MET A 160 5.79 -36.77 23.07
C MET A 160 4.62 -37.63 23.59
N ALA A 161 3.45 -37.61 22.93
CA ALA A 161 2.25 -38.32 23.36
C ALA A 161 2.36 -39.87 23.27
N GLY A 162 3.43 -40.40 22.67
CA GLY A 162 3.69 -41.84 22.65
C GLY A 162 2.76 -42.62 21.71
N GLN A 163 2.23 -43.76 22.17
CA GLN A 163 1.41 -44.68 21.36
C GLN A 163 -0.10 -44.36 21.35
N ASP A 164 -0.55 -43.29 22.00
CA ASP A 164 -1.96 -42.88 21.93
C ASP A 164 -2.22 -42.11 20.63
N GLU A 165 -2.62 -42.84 19.59
CA GLU A 165 -2.90 -42.29 18.26
C GLU A 165 -4.03 -41.25 18.26
N ALA A 166 -5.02 -41.42 19.14
CA ALA A 166 -6.16 -40.50 19.22
C ALA A 166 -5.72 -39.15 19.79
N LEU A 167 -4.94 -39.17 20.89
CA LEU A 167 -4.38 -37.97 21.48
C LEU A 167 -3.41 -37.28 20.51
N ALA A 168 -2.50 -38.02 19.89
CA ALA A 168 -1.53 -37.47 18.94
C ALA A 168 -2.23 -36.79 17.75
N THR A 169 -3.25 -37.42 17.16
CA THR A 169 -4.01 -36.84 16.04
C THR A 169 -4.69 -35.53 16.45
N SER A 170 -5.31 -35.49 17.64
CA SER A 170 -5.98 -34.27 18.13
C SER A 170 -5.00 -33.11 18.36
N LEU A 171 -3.80 -33.38 18.86
CA LEU A 171 -2.75 -32.39 19.08
C LEU A 171 -2.19 -31.88 17.74
N VAL A 172 -1.98 -32.76 16.76
CA VAL A 172 -1.53 -32.35 15.42
C VAL A 172 -2.54 -31.42 14.76
N VAL A 173 -3.83 -31.77 14.77
CA VAL A 173 -4.88 -30.93 14.19
C VAL A 173 -4.96 -29.58 14.92
N THR A 174 -4.96 -29.60 16.25
CA THR A 174 -5.04 -28.38 17.07
C THR A 174 -3.82 -27.47 16.83
N GLY A 175 -2.62 -28.01 16.86
CA GLY A 175 -1.38 -27.27 16.61
C GLY A 175 -1.35 -26.66 15.22
N THR A 176 -1.80 -27.42 14.21
CA THR A 176 -1.89 -26.93 12.82
C THR A 176 -2.88 -25.76 12.70
N ILE A 177 -4.05 -25.85 13.33
CA ILE A 177 -5.06 -24.77 13.31
C ILE A 177 -4.52 -23.52 14.00
N VAL A 178 -3.96 -23.65 15.21
CA VAL A 178 -3.40 -22.52 15.97
C VAL A 178 -2.30 -21.84 15.17
N MET A 179 -1.38 -22.61 14.59
CA MET A 179 -0.29 -22.09 13.76
C MET A 179 -0.84 -21.35 12.54
N SER A 180 -1.79 -21.95 11.81
CA SER A 180 -2.36 -21.37 10.58
C SER A 180 -3.11 -20.06 10.86
N VAL A 181 -3.91 -20.02 11.91
CA VAL A 181 -4.66 -18.81 12.30
C VAL A 181 -3.69 -17.71 12.74
N GLY A 182 -2.69 -18.03 13.55
CA GLY A 182 -1.68 -17.08 13.99
C GLY A 182 -0.89 -16.47 12.84
N VAL A 183 -0.48 -17.30 11.86
CA VAL A 183 0.19 -16.83 10.65
C VAL A 183 -0.73 -15.93 9.83
N LEU A 184 -1.98 -16.33 9.59
CA LEU A 184 -2.91 -15.54 8.78
C LEU A 184 -3.20 -14.17 9.39
N VAL A 185 -3.55 -14.13 10.68
CA VAL A 185 -3.88 -12.87 11.37
C VAL A 185 -2.62 -12.01 11.55
N GLY A 186 -1.53 -12.61 12.05
CA GLY A 186 -0.29 -11.91 12.31
C GLY A 186 0.31 -11.33 11.04
N LEU A 187 0.34 -12.09 9.94
CA LEU A 187 0.85 -11.60 8.66
C LEU A 187 -0.03 -10.49 8.07
N SER A 188 -1.35 -10.62 8.16
CA SER A 188 -2.28 -9.59 7.69
C SER A 188 -2.04 -8.26 8.39
N LEU A 189 -1.91 -8.28 9.72
CA LEU A 189 -1.64 -7.08 10.52
C LEU A 189 -0.23 -6.52 10.30
N ALA A 190 0.78 -7.41 10.24
CA ALA A 190 2.16 -7.02 9.96
C ALA A 190 2.31 -6.36 8.58
N CYS A 191 1.43 -6.73 7.65
CA CYS A 191 1.45 -6.22 6.29
C CYS A 191 0.53 -5.01 6.04
N LEU A 192 -0.17 -4.49 7.05
CA LEU A 192 -0.95 -3.27 6.88
C LEU A 192 0.00 -2.09 6.57
N GLY A 193 -0.09 -1.55 5.36
CA GLY A 193 0.57 -0.29 5.00
C GLY A 193 -0.02 0.87 5.79
N ASP A 194 0.76 1.95 5.91
CA ASP A 194 0.24 3.24 6.38
C ASP A 194 -0.81 3.74 5.38
N ALA A 195 -1.77 4.54 5.84
CA ALA A 195 -2.81 5.07 4.97
C ALA A 195 -2.74 6.59 4.91
N SER A 196 -2.67 7.13 3.70
CA SER A 196 -2.71 8.55 3.43
C SER A 196 -4.07 8.94 2.85
N ASP A 197 -4.70 9.97 3.43
CA ASP A 197 -5.98 10.52 2.97
C ASP A 197 -5.81 12.00 2.65
N LEU A 198 -6.25 12.39 1.45
CA LEU A 198 -6.14 13.75 0.93
C LEU A 198 -7.57 14.21 0.63
N ARG A 199 -8.04 15.18 1.43
CA ARG A 199 -9.40 15.71 1.32
C ARG A 199 -9.37 17.11 0.75
N VAL A 200 -10.23 17.33 -0.23
CA VAL A 200 -10.38 18.64 -0.87
C VAL A 200 -11.64 19.30 -0.39
N ARG A 201 -11.51 20.55 0.03
CA ARG A 201 -12.62 21.43 0.40
C ARG A 201 -12.58 22.65 -0.50
N PHE A 202 -13.74 23.01 -1.06
CA PHE A 202 -13.92 24.17 -1.91
C PHE A 202 -14.68 25.26 -1.16
#